data_AF-A0A954YJB5-F1
#
_entry.id   AF-A0A954YJB5-F1
#
_cell.length_a   1.000
_cell.length_b   1.000
_cell.length_c   1.000
_cell.angle_alpha   90.00
_cell.angle_beta   90.00
_cell.angle_gamma   90.00
#
_symmetry.space_group_name_H-M   'P 1'
#
loop_
_entity.id
_entity.type
_entity.pdbx_description
1 polymer ?
#
loop_
_entity_poly.entity_id
_entity_poly.type
_entity_poly.pdbx_seq_one_letter_code
_entity_poly.pdbx_strand_id
1 'polypeptide(L)'
;MSTAEVSLSDRSRSTSPRRHRHASHAGNKLSIPQTFCPTDVADPFDTVEWEKRSAQIKGEKGEVLFEQTDCEIPARWSQLATNVVVSKYFYGEVGTEQRENSVRQLIHRVTRTIADWGTDDGYFATEADGEQFYRELTWLCLHQHGAFNSPVWFNVGLYHQ
;
A
#
# COMPACT_ATOMS: atom_id res chain seq x y z
N MET A 1 -61.27 -6.33 27.52
CA MET A 1 -60.26 -6.74 28.51
C MET A 1 -59.73 -8.09 28.03
N SER A 2 -58.50 -8.27 27.57
CA SER A 2 -57.22 -7.82 28.11
C SER A 2 -56.23 -7.63 26.97
N THR A 3 -55.58 -6.47 26.92
CA THR A 3 -54.41 -6.16 26.09
C THR A 3 -53.19 -6.88 26.68
N ALA A 4 -52.46 -7.64 25.88
CA ALA A 4 -51.16 -8.19 26.27
C ALA A 4 -50.07 -7.18 25.84
N GLU A 5 -49.47 -6.52 26.82
CA GLU A 5 -48.28 -5.69 26.64
C GLU A 5 -47.06 -6.59 26.40
N VAL A 6 -46.36 -6.36 25.28
CA VAL A 6 -45.05 -6.94 25.03
C VAL A 6 -44.01 -6.03 25.68
N SER A 7 -43.44 -6.49 26.79
CA SER A 7 -42.34 -5.83 27.49
C SER A 7 -41.06 -5.85 26.63
N LEU A 8 -40.71 -4.70 26.04
CA LEU A 8 -39.41 -4.45 25.42
C LEU A 8 -38.33 -4.36 26.51
N SER A 9 -37.55 -5.43 26.68
CA SER A 9 -36.33 -5.37 27.49
C SER A 9 -35.21 -4.72 26.67
N ASP A 10 -34.88 -3.49 27.05
CA ASP A 10 -33.75 -2.70 26.57
C ASP A 10 -32.43 -3.43 26.86
N ARG A 11 -31.76 -3.93 25.82
CA ARG A 11 -30.38 -4.44 25.92
C ARG A 11 -29.42 -3.34 25.46
N SER A 12 -29.09 -2.45 26.38
CA SER A 12 -27.96 -1.53 26.24
C SER A 12 -26.66 -2.33 26.10
N ARG A 13 -26.16 -2.51 24.87
CA ARG A 13 -24.80 -3.00 24.63
C ARG A 13 -23.83 -1.86 24.94
N SER A 14 -23.27 -1.89 26.14
CA SER A 14 -22.09 -1.12 26.51
C SER A 14 -20.90 -1.57 25.65
N THR A 15 -20.57 -0.82 24.60
CA THR A 15 -19.32 -0.98 23.85
C THR A 15 -18.22 -0.24 24.58
N SER A 16 -17.57 -0.91 25.52
CA SER A 16 -16.29 -0.42 26.06
C SER A 16 -15.23 -0.49 24.95
N PRO A 17 -14.40 0.56 24.76
CA PRO A 17 -13.34 0.52 23.77
C PRO A 17 -12.32 -0.55 24.18
N ARG A 18 -12.07 -1.51 23.30
CA ARG A 18 -10.98 -2.47 23.44
C ARG A 18 -9.66 -1.70 23.41
N ARG A 19 -9.07 -1.44 24.57
CA ARG A 19 -7.67 -1.04 24.67
C ARG A 19 -6.82 -2.16 24.06
N HIS A 20 -6.19 -1.89 22.92
CA HIS A 20 -5.07 -2.69 22.44
C HIS A 20 -3.99 -2.63 23.53
N ARG A 21 -3.80 -3.74 24.25
CA ARG A 21 -2.62 -3.91 25.08
C ARG A 21 -1.46 -4.07 24.11
N HIS A 22 -0.57 -3.08 24.02
CA HIS A 22 0.76 -3.32 23.47
C HIS A 22 1.39 -4.44 24.29
N ALA A 23 1.47 -5.63 23.71
CA ALA A 23 2.26 -6.70 24.27
C ALA A 23 3.72 -6.23 24.17
N SER A 24 4.34 -5.96 25.32
CA SER A 24 5.78 -5.70 25.38
C SER A 24 6.49 -6.95 24.89
N HIS A 25 6.90 -6.96 23.63
CA HIS A 25 7.70 -8.03 23.07
C HIS A 25 9.07 -8.00 23.73
N ALA A 26 9.30 -8.91 24.68
CA ALA A 26 10.60 -9.13 25.32
C ALA A 26 11.59 -9.87 24.40
N GLY A 27 11.46 -9.69 23.07
CA GLY A 27 12.42 -10.15 22.07
C GLY A 27 13.32 -8.98 21.66
N ASN A 28 14.55 -9.28 21.23
CA ASN A 28 15.43 -8.26 20.68
C ASN A 28 14.74 -7.57 19.50
N LYS A 29 14.60 -6.24 19.59
CA LYS A 29 14.10 -5.42 18.49
C LYS A 29 15.00 -5.57 17.25
N LEU A 30 14.42 -5.38 16.07
CA LEU A 30 15.09 -5.59 14.79
C LEU A 30 16.00 -4.41 14.43
N SER A 31 17.27 -4.70 14.18
CA SER A 31 18.16 -3.81 13.44
C SER A 31 18.16 -4.19 11.97
N ILE A 32 18.09 -3.20 11.08
CA ILE A 32 17.90 -3.42 9.64
C ILE A 32 19.16 -3.01 8.89
N PRO A 33 19.91 -3.97 8.30
CA PRO A 33 21.13 -3.66 7.58
C PRO A 33 20.83 -3.05 6.19
N GLN A 34 21.69 -2.13 5.77
CA GLN A 34 21.74 -1.63 4.39
C GLN A 34 22.23 -2.73 3.47
N THR A 35 21.37 -3.25 2.59
CA THR A 35 21.68 -4.44 1.77
C THR A 35 21.37 -4.24 0.30
N PHE A 36 20.18 -3.75 -0.03
CA PHE A 36 19.70 -3.65 -1.41
C PHE A 36 19.57 -2.21 -1.88
N CYS A 37 18.95 -1.34 -1.07
CA CYS A 37 18.82 0.07 -1.43
C CYS A 37 20.18 0.78 -1.31
N PRO A 38 20.69 1.43 -2.37
CA PRO A 38 21.90 2.24 -2.28
C PRO A 38 21.78 3.34 -1.23
N THR A 39 22.91 3.70 -0.63
CA THR A 39 22.98 4.68 0.47
C THR A 39 23.31 6.09 0.01
N ASP A 40 23.78 6.21 -1.24
CA ASP A 40 24.11 7.47 -1.91
C ASP A 40 22.92 8.13 -2.61
N VAL A 41 21.75 7.49 -2.60
CA VAL A 41 20.49 8.06 -3.11
C VAL A 41 19.63 8.64 -2.00
N ALA A 42 19.02 9.80 -2.26
CA ALA A 42 18.11 10.43 -1.31
C ALA A 42 16.83 9.60 -1.12
N ASP A 43 16.23 9.13 -2.22
CA ASP A 43 14.99 8.35 -2.23
C ASP A 43 15.17 7.03 -3.01
N PRO A 44 14.65 5.88 -2.51
CA PRO A 44 14.66 4.61 -3.25
C PRO A 44 14.09 4.68 -4.68
N PHE A 45 13.17 5.60 -4.96
CA PHE A 45 12.57 5.76 -6.29
C PHE A 45 13.50 6.44 -7.30
N ASP A 46 14.60 7.05 -6.86
CA ASP A 46 15.59 7.72 -7.71
C ASP A 46 16.63 6.75 -8.28
N THR A 47 16.56 5.46 -7.93
CA THR A 47 17.47 4.43 -8.46
C THR A 47 17.00 3.88 -9.81
N VAL A 48 15.97 4.47 -10.43
CA VAL A 48 15.37 3.99 -11.68
C VAL A 48 14.96 5.17 -12.55
N GLU A 49 14.99 4.95 -13.86
CA GLU A 49 14.44 5.89 -14.83
C GLU A 49 12.92 5.75 -14.95
N TRP A 50 12.23 6.87 -15.20
CA TRP A 50 10.77 6.95 -15.25
C TRP A 50 10.30 7.43 -16.62
N GLU A 51 9.18 6.87 -17.07
CA GLU A 51 8.52 7.27 -18.31
C GLU A 51 7.04 7.48 -18.08
N LYS A 52 6.46 8.44 -18.81
CA LYS A 52 5.01 8.60 -18.91
C LYS A 52 4.46 7.66 -19.97
N ARG A 53 3.48 6.83 -19.61
CA ARG A 53 2.83 5.89 -20.51
C ARG A 53 1.32 5.91 -20.35
N SER A 54 0.62 5.55 -21.41
CA SER A 54 -0.81 5.27 -21.35
C SER A 54 -1.03 3.78 -21.09
N ALA A 55 -1.94 3.46 -20.18
CA ALA A 55 -2.45 2.12 -19.95
C ALA A 55 -3.77 1.95 -20.69
N GLN A 56 -3.89 0.87 -21.48
CA GLN A 56 -5.12 0.55 -22.21
C GLN A 56 -5.44 -0.94 -22.10
N ILE A 57 -6.71 -1.26 -21.82
CA ILE A 57 -7.24 -2.62 -21.93
C ILE A 57 -8.25 -2.63 -23.07
N LYS A 58 -8.05 -3.51 -24.05
CA LYS A 58 -8.95 -3.67 -25.19
C LYS A 58 -9.77 -4.96 -25.07
N GLY A 59 -11.02 -4.91 -25.50
CA GLY A 59 -11.88 -6.07 -25.62
C GLY A 59 -11.56 -6.91 -26.85
N GLU A 60 -12.22 -8.06 -27.00
CA GLU A 60 -12.00 -9.00 -28.11
C GLU A 60 -12.32 -8.39 -29.49
N LYS A 61 -13.17 -7.36 -29.54
CA LYS A 61 -13.54 -6.66 -30.78
C LYS A 61 -12.71 -5.38 -31.00
N GLY A 62 -11.68 -5.16 -30.16
CA GLY A 62 -10.75 -4.03 -30.27
C GLY A 62 -11.23 -2.73 -29.63
N GLU A 63 -12.41 -2.71 -29.01
CA GLU A 63 -12.92 -1.59 -28.23
C GLU A 63 -12.07 -1.34 -26.98
N VAL A 64 -11.94 -0.08 -26.57
CA VAL A 64 -11.20 0.28 -25.36
C VAL A 64 -12.12 0.11 -24.14
N LEU A 65 -11.79 -0.82 -23.26
CA LEU A 65 -12.52 -1.11 -22.02
C LEU A 65 -12.00 -0.29 -20.83
N PHE A 66 -10.74 0.12 -20.87
CA PHE A 66 -10.10 0.94 -19.86
C PHE A 66 -9.00 1.76 -20.51
N GLU A 67 -8.87 3.02 -20.11
CA GLU A 67 -7.75 3.89 -20.45
C GLU A 67 -7.38 4.81 -19.30
N GLN A 68 -6.08 4.99 -19.09
CA GLN A 68 -5.53 6.08 -18.29
C GLN A 68 -4.22 6.55 -18.91
N THR A 69 -4.10 7.85 -19.18
CA THR A 69 -2.90 8.46 -19.76
C THR A 69 -1.98 9.01 -18.66
N ASP A 70 -0.80 9.47 -19.07
CA ASP A 70 0.15 10.19 -18.21
C ASP A 70 0.55 9.45 -16.93
N CYS A 71 0.58 8.11 -16.99
CA CYS A 71 0.99 7.29 -15.86
C CYS A 71 2.52 7.22 -15.78
N GLU A 72 3.10 7.55 -14.64
CA GLU A 72 4.54 7.40 -14.39
C GLU A 72 4.88 5.94 -14.06
N ILE A 73 5.65 5.32 -14.94
CA ILE A 73 6.04 3.92 -14.86
C ILE A 73 7.57 3.82 -14.93
N PRO A 74 8.23 2.89 -14.21
CA PRO A 74 9.65 2.63 -14.41
C PRO A 74 9.93 2.22 -15.87
N ALA A 75 10.92 2.85 -16.50
CA ALA A 75 11.23 2.66 -17.92
C ALA A 75 11.45 1.18 -18.30
N ARG A 76 12.03 0.39 -17.40
CA ARG A 76 12.28 -1.04 -17.60
C ARG A 76 11.04 -1.95 -17.54
N TRP A 77 9.90 -1.46 -17.06
CA TRP A 77 8.67 -2.27 -17.03
C TRP A 77 8.09 -2.43 -18.44
N SER A 78 7.42 -3.55 -18.72
CA SER A 78 6.78 -3.77 -20.01
C SER A 78 5.45 -3.01 -20.13
N GLN A 79 4.98 -2.77 -21.36
CA GLN A 79 3.64 -2.20 -21.58
C GLN A 79 2.52 -3.09 -20.99
N LEU A 80 2.72 -4.41 -20.97
CA LEU A 80 1.77 -5.32 -20.30
C LEU A 80 1.74 -5.06 -18.79
N ALA A 81 2.91 -4.86 -18.15
CA ALA A 81 2.98 -4.52 -16.73
C ALA A 81 2.32 -3.16 -16.47
N THR A 82 2.55 -2.14 -17.31
CA THR A 82 1.84 -0.86 -17.27
C THR A 82 0.32 -1.08 -17.27
N ASN A 83 -0.19 -1.81 -18.26
CA ASN A 83 -1.62 -2.03 -18.43
C ASN A 83 -2.24 -2.74 -17.21
N VAL A 84 -1.58 -3.78 -16.69
CA VAL A 84 -2.06 -4.52 -15.52
C VAL A 84 -2.01 -3.66 -14.25
N VAL A 85 -0.89 -2.98 -14.00
CA VAL A 85 -0.70 -2.22 -12.76
C VAL A 85 -1.66 -1.05 -12.66
N VAL A 86 -1.77 -0.29 -13.74
CA VAL A 86 -2.67 0.87 -13.76
C VAL A 86 -4.12 0.42 -13.69
N SER A 87 -4.55 -0.61 -14.45
CA SER A 87 -5.96 -1.01 -14.46
C SER A 87 -6.42 -1.76 -13.20
N LYS A 88 -5.51 -2.37 -12.44
CA LYS A 88 -5.87 -3.21 -11.28
C LYS A 88 -5.43 -2.63 -9.94
N TYR A 89 -4.23 -2.08 -9.85
CA TYR A 89 -3.59 -1.81 -8.56
C TYR A 89 -3.55 -0.33 -8.20
N PHE A 90 -3.64 0.58 -9.17
CA PHE A 90 -3.80 2.00 -8.88
C PHE A 90 -5.13 2.25 -8.16
N TYR A 91 -5.04 2.93 -7.03
CA TYR A 91 -6.17 3.35 -6.21
C TYR A 91 -6.87 4.58 -6.81
N GLY A 92 -8.14 4.77 -6.45
CA GLY A 92 -8.98 5.88 -6.89
C GLY A 92 -9.70 5.60 -8.21
N GLU A 93 -10.81 6.29 -8.43
CA GLU A 93 -11.60 6.19 -9.66
C GLU A 93 -10.96 7.04 -10.77
N VAL A 94 -10.94 6.53 -12.01
CA VAL A 94 -10.34 7.25 -13.13
C VAL A 94 -11.04 8.60 -13.33
N GLY A 95 -10.26 9.67 -13.47
CA GLY A 95 -10.77 11.04 -13.61
C GLY A 95 -11.02 11.77 -12.28
N THR A 96 -10.77 11.12 -11.14
CA THR A 96 -10.83 11.77 -9.82
C THR A 96 -9.44 12.22 -9.35
N GLU A 97 -9.39 13.17 -8.42
CA GLU A 97 -8.13 13.66 -7.83
C GLU A 97 -7.41 12.59 -7.01
N GLN A 98 -8.17 11.62 -6.46
CA GLN A 98 -7.64 10.52 -5.66
C GLN A 98 -7.01 9.42 -6.52
N ARG A 99 -7.11 9.52 -7.85
CA ARG A 99 -6.57 8.51 -8.77
C ARG A 99 -5.05 8.53 -8.73
N GLU A 100 -4.47 7.41 -8.32
CA GLU A 100 -3.04 7.18 -8.50
C GLU A 100 -2.70 7.24 -10.00
N ASN A 101 -1.61 7.94 -10.31
CA ASN A 101 -1.07 8.08 -11.65
C ASN A 101 0.42 7.72 -11.70
N SER A 102 0.99 7.17 -10.63
CA SER A 102 2.40 6.83 -10.56
C SER A 102 2.63 5.51 -9.82
N VAL A 103 3.49 4.65 -10.36
CA VAL A 103 3.94 3.45 -9.63
C VAL A 103 4.70 3.83 -8.35
N ARG A 104 5.29 5.04 -8.28
CA ARG A 104 5.85 5.58 -7.03
C ARG A 104 4.78 5.64 -5.93
N GLN A 105 3.60 6.19 -6.24
CA GLN A 105 2.49 6.32 -5.29
C GLN A 105 2.02 4.94 -4.79
N LEU A 106 1.78 4.00 -5.72
CA LEU A 106 1.36 2.64 -5.38
C LEU A 106 2.35 1.92 -4.45
N ILE A 107 3.64 1.93 -4.81
CA ILE A 107 4.67 1.26 -4.02
C ILE A 107 4.81 1.96 -2.67
N HIS A 108 4.93 3.29 -2.67
CA HIS A 108 5.07 4.08 -1.45
C HIS A 108 3.93 3.81 -0.48
N ARG A 109 2.67 3.89 -0.95
CA ARG A 109 1.48 3.65 -0.14
C ARG A 109 1.58 2.32 0.61
N VAL A 110 2.03 1.26 -0.05
CA VAL A 110 2.14 -0.06 0.58
C VAL A 110 3.34 -0.15 1.50
N THR A 111 4.54 0.20 1.01
CA THR A 111 5.78 -0.03 1.77
C THR A 111 5.92 0.91 2.96
N ARG A 112 5.48 2.17 2.82
CA ARG A 112 5.47 3.14 3.92
C ARG A 112 4.51 2.69 5.02
N THR A 113 3.27 2.34 4.68
CA THR A 113 2.30 1.88 5.68
C THR A 113 2.78 0.64 6.44
N ILE A 114 3.41 -0.32 5.76
CA ILE A 114 3.99 -1.50 6.44
C ILE A 114 5.12 -1.09 7.39
N ALA A 115 6.00 -0.17 6.96
CA ALA A 115 7.08 0.33 7.81
C ALA A 115 6.55 1.12 9.02
N ASP A 116 5.53 1.96 8.84
CA ASP A 116 4.87 2.70 9.93
C ASP A 116 4.26 1.75 10.96
N TRP A 117 3.50 0.74 10.51
CA TRP A 117 2.98 -0.28 11.41
C TRP A 117 4.10 -1.00 12.17
N GLY A 118 5.21 -1.31 11.50
CA GLY A 118 6.38 -1.89 12.15
C GLY A 118 6.95 -1.01 13.27
N THR A 119 7.01 0.31 13.04
CA THR A 119 7.45 1.29 14.03
C THR A 119 6.46 1.42 15.19
N ASP A 120 5.17 1.58 14.90
CA ASP A 120 4.10 1.75 15.88
C ASP A 120 3.93 0.53 16.78
N ASP A 121 4.11 -0.67 16.23
CA ASP A 121 4.07 -1.93 16.97
C ASP A 121 5.40 -2.21 17.72
N GLY A 122 6.42 -1.39 17.52
CA GLY A 122 7.70 -1.44 18.24
C GLY A 122 8.65 -2.54 17.78
N TYR A 123 8.56 -2.99 16.51
CA TYR A 123 9.42 -4.01 15.94
C TYR A 123 10.88 -3.55 15.79
N PHE A 124 11.11 -2.29 15.44
CA PHE A 124 12.44 -1.77 15.11
C PHE A 124 13.21 -1.27 16.35
N ALA A 125 14.52 -1.52 16.35
CA ALA A 125 15.41 -1.12 17.45
C ALA A 125 15.53 0.40 17.57
N THR A 126 15.57 1.09 16.42
CA THR A 126 15.60 2.55 16.31
C THR A 126 14.62 3.05 15.24
N GLU A 127 14.32 4.34 15.23
CA GLU A 127 13.57 4.99 14.14
C GLU A 127 14.31 4.85 12.79
N ALA A 128 15.64 4.95 12.81
CA ALA A 128 16.48 4.76 11.64
C ALA A 128 16.37 3.35 11.05
N ASP A 129 16.16 2.32 11.88
CA ASP A 129 15.91 0.95 11.42
C ASP A 129 14.55 0.84 10.70
N GLY A 130 13.52 1.56 11.16
CA GLY A 130 12.22 1.62 10.49
C GLY A 130 12.30 2.31 9.12
N GLU A 131 13.03 3.43 9.04
CA GLU A 131 13.30 4.09 7.77
C GLU A 131 14.15 3.23 6.84
N GLN A 132 15.16 2.55 7.36
CA GLN A 132 15.96 1.62 6.55
C GLN A 132 15.08 0.48 6.02
N PHE A 133 14.17 -0.06 6.82
CA PHE A 133 13.22 -1.06 6.36
C PHE A 133 12.33 -0.55 5.22
N TYR A 134 11.78 0.67 5.35
CA TYR A 134 11.02 1.31 4.28
C TYR A 134 11.85 1.40 2.99
N ARG A 135 13.11 1.83 3.08
CA ARG A 135 14.00 1.97 1.92
C ARG A 135 14.30 0.63 1.25
N GLU A 136 14.69 -0.38 2.02
CA GLU A 136 14.99 -1.73 1.52
C GLU A 136 13.76 -2.36 0.86
N LEU A 137 12.61 -2.31 1.52
CA LEU A 137 11.37 -2.91 1.00
C LEU A 137 10.88 -2.21 -0.27
N THR A 138 10.94 -0.87 -0.30
CA THR A 138 10.59 -0.06 -1.48
C THR A 138 11.50 -0.41 -2.65
N TRP A 139 12.81 -0.49 -2.41
CA TRP A 139 13.76 -0.86 -3.45
C TRP A 139 13.48 -2.26 -3.99
N LEU A 140 13.26 -3.26 -3.13
CA LEU A 140 12.96 -4.64 -3.54
C LEU A 140 11.71 -4.71 -4.43
N CYS A 141 10.64 -4.00 -4.05
CA CYS A 141 9.41 -3.94 -4.84
C CYS A 141 9.62 -3.23 -6.18
N LEU A 142 10.30 -2.08 -6.16
CA LEU A 142 10.56 -1.27 -7.35
C LEU A 142 11.43 -2.01 -8.37
N HIS A 143 12.40 -2.81 -7.93
CA HIS A 143 13.31 -3.58 -8.78
C HIS A 143 12.82 -5.00 -9.09
N GLN A 144 11.59 -5.33 -8.67
CA GLN A 144 10.96 -6.64 -8.92
C GLN A 144 11.77 -7.83 -8.36
N HIS A 145 12.52 -7.60 -7.27
CA HIS A 145 13.17 -8.66 -6.47
C HIS A 145 12.23 -9.28 -5.43
N GLY A 146 11.08 -8.63 -5.18
CA GLY A 146 9.98 -9.16 -4.39
C GLY A 146 8.68 -8.47 -4.76
N ALA A 147 7.55 -9.11 -4.49
CA ALA A 147 6.23 -8.53 -4.64
C ALA A 147 5.28 -9.15 -3.62
N PHE A 148 4.36 -8.34 -3.11
CA PHE A 148 3.27 -8.85 -2.30
C PHE A 148 2.21 -9.54 -3.17
N ASN A 149 1.35 -10.33 -2.52
CA ASN A 149 0.14 -10.83 -3.16
C ASN A 149 -0.85 -9.68 -3.43
N SER A 150 -1.82 -9.93 -4.30
CA SER A 150 -2.76 -8.89 -4.75
C SER A 150 -3.56 -8.22 -3.61
N PRO A 151 -4.06 -8.93 -2.59
CA PRO A 151 -4.78 -8.30 -1.47
C PRO A 151 -3.98 -7.22 -0.74
N VAL A 152 -2.66 -7.35 -0.64
CA VAL A 152 -1.81 -6.32 -0.02
C VAL A 152 -1.79 -5.07 -0.90
N TRP A 153 -1.52 -5.22 -2.20
CA TRP A 153 -1.50 -4.09 -3.13
C TRP A 153 -2.84 -3.34 -3.19
N PHE A 154 -3.95 -4.08 -3.11
CA PHE A 154 -5.29 -3.49 -3.16
C PHE A 154 -5.69 -2.72 -1.92
N ASN A 155 -5.23 -3.11 -0.72
CA ASN A 155 -5.85 -2.65 0.52
C ASN A 155 -4.91 -1.88 1.46
N VAL A 156 -3.60 -2.16 1.42
CA VAL A 156 -2.67 -1.55 2.38
C VAL A 156 -2.44 -0.07 2.05
N GLY A 157 -2.43 0.75 3.10
CA GLY A 157 -2.23 2.20 3.02
C GLY A 157 -3.43 3.00 2.52
N LEU A 158 -4.57 2.34 2.25
CA LEU A 158 -5.83 3.04 1.99
C LEU A 158 -6.41 3.56 3.30
N TYR A 159 -7.02 4.75 3.25
CA TYR A 159 -7.73 5.42 4.36
C TYR A 159 -6.87 5.82 5.58
N HIS A 160 -5.54 5.79 5.46
CA HIS A 160 -4.58 6.18 6.51
C HIS A 160 -3.80 7.46 6.17
N GLN A 161 -4.21 8.17 5.11
CA GLN A 161 -3.63 9.44 4.66
C GLN A 161 -4.65 10.57 4.84
#